data_AF-A0A9R1JMZ5-F1
#
_entry.id   AF-A0A9R1JMZ5-F1
#
_cell.length_a   1.000
_cell.length_b   1.000
_cell.length_c   1.000
_cell.angle_alpha   90.00
_cell.angle_beta   90.00
_cell.angle_gamma   90.00
#
_symmetry.space_group_name_H-M   'P 1'
#
loop_
_entity.id
_entity.type
_entity.pdbx_description
1 polymer ?
#
loop_
_entity_poly.entity_id
_entity_poly.type
_entity_poly.pdbx_seq_one_letter_code
_entity_poly.pdbx_strand_id
1 'polypeptide(L)'
;MDAQAAVTRDAVGLDDPLVALTLGSIYAAAPTPPPKPRRPSPPTPPPSKPASATRRRLNASAPGQRRRASNEPPSDDDAAAADGAPPPFPWATERPARHDTLDSLLRRGVTTVEGEGRCKRCSGTATVAYELAPKFREVREFVVANRHSFDDRAPDAWMYPVLPDCAACGEKRCMWPWIAEDKGEINWLFLLLGQMLGCCTLEQLKYFCKNTGRHRTGAKNRVLYYAFLEMCRQLEPRGPFDDTVADGNGFLHS
;
A
#
# COMPACT_ATOMS: atom_id res chain seq x y z
N MET A 1 85.02 26.88 2.93
CA MET A 1 83.67 27.39 2.65
C MET A 1 82.73 26.19 2.44
N ASP A 2 82.80 25.15 3.28
CA ASP A 2 82.14 24.96 4.60
C ASP A 2 80.61 24.98 4.48
N ALA A 3 79.83 23.98 4.89
CA ALA A 3 80.01 22.62 5.41
C ALA A 3 78.59 22.00 5.37
N GLN A 4 78.38 20.73 5.03
CA GLN A 4 78.18 19.64 6.01
C GLN A 4 78.14 18.34 5.19
N ALA A 5 79.10 17.43 5.36
CA ALA A 5 79.24 16.45 6.45
C ALA A 5 78.37 15.20 6.23
N ALA A 6 79.08 14.09 5.97
CA ALA A 6 78.63 12.71 5.91
C ALA A 6 78.30 12.15 7.32
N VAL A 7 78.08 10.82 7.40
CA VAL A 7 78.01 9.90 8.58
C VAL A 7 76.54 9.46 8.84
N THR A 8 76.12 8.18 8.95
CA THR A 8 76.75 6.84 9.03
C THR A 8 75.71 5.72 8.78
N ARG A 9 76.24 4.50 8.67
CA ARG A 9 75.61 3.16 8.57
C ARG A 9 74.90 2.70 9.87
N ASP A 10 74.30 1.51 9.72
CA ASP A 10 73.92 0.47 10.70
C ASP A 10 72.42 0.48 11.09
N ALA A 11 71.59 -0.51 10.73
CA ALA A 11 71.60 -1.97 10.95
C ALA A 11 70.97 -2.40 12.31
N VAL A 12 69.81 -3.04 12.18
CA VAL A 12 69.24 -4.14 13.00
C VAL A 12 68.54 -3.83 14.33
N GLY A 13 67.28 -4.31 14.40
CA GLY A 13 66.55 -4.77 15.59
C GLY A 13 65.79 -3.68 16.33
N LEU A 14 64.59 -3.87 16.87
CA LEU A 14 63.73 -5.03 17.09
C LEU A 14 62.39 -4.41 17.61
N ASP A 15 61.27 -5.03 17.27
CA ASP A 15 60.01 -5.02 18.04
C ASP A 15 59.25 -3.70 18.26
N ASP A 16 58.20 -3.45 17.46
CA ASP A 16 56.92 -3.03 18.04
C ASP A 16 55.74 -3.48 17.14
N PRO A 17 54.72 -4.20 17.67
CA PRO A 17 53.72 -4.87 16.87
C PRO A 17 52.41 -4.08 16.88
N LEU A 18 51.94 -3.59 15.73
CA LEU A 18 50.51 -3.35 15.51
C LEU A 18 50.22 -2.92 14.07
N VAL A 19 49.14 -3.48 13.53
CA VAL A 19 48.44 -3.09 12.30
C VAL A 19 48.97 -3.67 10.97
N ALA A 20 48.66 -4.95 10.73
CA ALA A 20 48.44 -5.45 9.36
C ALA A 20 47.56 -6.70 9.38
N LEU A 21 46.25 -6.55 9.64
CA LEU A 21 45.27 -7.58 9.32
C LEU A 21 44.85 -7.42 7.87
N THR A 22 45.60 -8.06 6.97
CA THR A 22 45.18 -8.34 5.60
C THR A 22 44.06 -9.39 5.60
N LEU A 23 42.97 -9.04 4.91
CA LEU A 23 41.79 -9.86 4.62
C LEU A 23 42.13 -11.31 4.25
N GLY A 24 41.74 -12.23 5.13
CA GLY A 24 41.72 -13.66 4.87
C GLY A 24 40.60 -14.04 3.91
N SER A 25 41.00 -14.68 2.83
CA SER A 25 40.17 -15.48 1.94
C SER A 25 39.68 -16.73 2.68
N ILE A 26 38.37 -16.82 2.97
CA ILE A 26 37.71 -18.03 3.49
C ILE A 26 36.34 -18.24 2.82
N TYR A 27 36.31 -18.36 1.50
CA TYR A 27 35.20 -19.08 0.86
C TYR A 27 35.37 -20.58 1.13
N ALA A 28 35.02 -21.00 2.35
CA ALA A 28 34.73 -22.38 2.65
C ALA A 28 33.28 -22.66 2.23
N ALA A 29 33.14 -23.57 1.26
CA ALA A 29 31.86 -24.04 0.74
C ALA A 29 30.97 -24.56 1.89
N ALA A 30 29.77 -23.98 2.03
CA ALA A 30 28.77 -24.48 2.94
C ALA A 30 28.22 -25.83 2.42
N PRO A 31 28.09 -26.87 3.28
CA PRO A 31 27.50 -28.14 2.87
C PRO A 31 26.00 -27.99 2.58
N THR A 32 25.58 -28.58 1.46
CA THR A 32 24.17 -28.62 1.03
C THR A 32 23.29 -29.35 2.05
N PRO A 33 22.09 -28.83 2.37
CA PRO A 33 21.16 -29.51 3.27
C PRO A 33 20.61 -30.80 2.65
N PRO A 34 20.31 -31.84 3.45
CA PRO A 34 19.76 -33.10 2.95
C PRO A 34 18.33 -32.93 2.39
N PRO A 35 17.92 -33.76 1.42
CA PRO A 35 16.61 -33.67 0.80
C PRO A 35 15.49 -34.02 1.79
N LYS A 36 14.43 -33.21 1.81
CA LYS A 36 13.22 -33.44 2.63
C LYS A 36 12.51 -34.73 2.18
N PRO A 37 11.97 -35.55 3.09
CA PRO A 37 11.19 -36.72 2.72
C PRO A 37 9.89 -36.31 2.00
N ARG A 38 9.60 -36.98 0.88
CA ARG A 38 8.38 -36.81 0.10
C ARG A 38 7.18 -37.35 0.88
N ARG A 39 6.17 -36.51 1.09
CA ARG A 39 4.86 -36.90 1.62
C ARG A 39 4.10 -37.68 0.53
N PRO A 40 3.44 -38.81 0.82
CA PRO A 40 2.60 -39.49 -0.17
C PRO A 40 1.36 -38.64 -0.49
N SER A 41 1.02 -38.57 -1.77
CA SER A 41 -0.18 -37.90 -2.28
C SER A 41 -1.45 -38.67 -1.85
N PRO A 42 -2.57 -37.99 -1.54
CA PRO A 42 -3.84 -38.65 -1.30
C PRO A 42 -4.42 -39.20 -2.63
N PRO A 43 -5.19 -40.31 -2.59
CA PRO A 43 -5.78 -40.90 -3.78
C PRO A 43 -6.91 -40.04 -4.37
N THR A 44 -6.96 -39.99 -5.69
CA THR A 44 -8.00 -39.33 -6.49
C THR A 44 -9.33 -40.09 -6.43
N PRO A 45 -10.49 -39.43 -6.26
CA PRO A 45 -11.80 -40.09 -6.35
C PRO A 45 -12.18 -40.42 -7.82
N PRO A 46 -12.96 -41.49 -8.06
CA PRO A 46 -13.35 -41.93 -9.40
C PRO A 46 -14.47 -41.07 -10.03
N PRO A 47 -14.61 -41.10 -11.38
CA PRO A 47 -15.57 -40.28 -12.12
C PRO A 47 -17.01 -40.83 -12.08
N SER A 48 -17.96 -39.97 -11.73
CA SER A 48 -19.41 -40.28 -11.80
C SER A 48 -19.94 -40.12 -13.23
N LYS A 49 -20.58 -41.17 -13.76
CA LYS A 49 -21.27 -41.20 -15.06
C LYS A 49 -22.64 -40.47 -15.02
N PRO A 50 -23.18 -40.01 -16.17
CA PRO A 50 -24.43 -39.25 -16.22
C PRO A 50 -25.64 -40.18 -16.38
N ALA A 51 -26.75 -39.87 -15.70
CA ALA A 51 -28.05 -40.48 -15.96
C ALA A 51 -28.95 -39.47 -16.68
N SER A 52 -29.43 -39.86 -17.87
CA SER A 52 -30.38 -39.12 -18.69
C SER A 52 -31.81 -39.65 -18.52
N ALA A 53 -32.76 -38.73 -18.74
CA ALA A 53 -34.14 -38.97 -19.23
C ALA A 53 -35.13 -39.53 -18.16
N THR A 54 -36.42 -39.19 -18.08
CA THR A 54 -37.40 -38.69 -19.05
C THR A 54 -38.66 -38.11 -18.34
N ARG A 55 -39.33 -37.16 -19.00
CA ARG A 55 -40.75 -36.66 -18.93
C ARG A 55 -41.79 -37.60 -18.24
N ARG A 56 -42.88 -37.15 -17.59
CA ARG A 56 -44.05 -36.37 -18.12
C ARG A 56 -45.05 -35.96 -17.01
N ARG A 57 -45.66 -34.76 -17.19
CA ARG A 57 -47.09 -34.30 -17.02
C ARG A 57 -47.81 -34.54 -15.67
N LEU A 58 -48.60 -33.60 -15.11
CA LEU A 58 -49.83 -32.96 -15.65
C LEU A 58 -50.16 -31.59 -15.00
N ASN A 59 -50.97 -30.79 -15.71
CA ASN A 59 -51.42 -29.39 -15.51
C ASN A 59 -52.28 -29.10 -14.26
N ALA A 60 -52.24 -27.84 -13.78
CA ALA A 60 -53.43 -27.05 -13.39
C ALA A 60 -53.13 -25.54 -13.34
N SER A 61 -54.13 -24.72 -13.71
CA SER A 61 -54.09 -23.31 -14.13
C SER A 61 -54.13 -22.26 -13.01
N ALA A 62 -53.47 -21.09 -13.19
CA ALA A 62 -53.91 -19.73 -12.78
C ALA A 62 -52.85 -18.64 -13.11
N PRO A 63 -53.23 -17.36 -13.34
CA PRO A 63 -52.41 -16.38 -14.06
C PRO A 63 -51.48 -15.58 -13.15
N GLY A 64 -50.16 -15.75 -13.32
CA GLY A 64 -49.13 -14.95 -12.68
C GLY A 64 -48.51 -13.94 -13.65
N GLN A 65 -48.64 -12.66 -13.32
CA GLN A 65 -48.16 -11.51 -14.08
C GLN A 65 -46.70 -11.65 -14.56
N ARG A 66 -46.51 -11.61 -15.89
CA ARG A 66 -45.20 -11.34 -16.50
C ARG A 66 -44.83 -9.89 -16.21
N ARG A 67 -44.00 -9.63 -15.19
CA ARG A 67 -43.29 -8.34 -15.10
C ARG A 67 -42.18 -8.33 -16.15
N ARG A 68 -42.41 -7.59 -17.23
CA ARG A 68 -41.38 -7.16 -18.17
C ARG A 68 -40.36 -6.33 -17.39
N ALA A 69 -39.07 -6.65 -17.52
CA ALA A 69 -38.01 -5.73 -17.12
C ALA A 69 -38.04 -4.55 -18.11
N SER A 70 -38.55 -3.41 -17.65
CA SER A 70 -38.38 -2.14 -18.37
C SER A 70 -36.93 -1.69 -18.18
N ASN A 71 -36.21 -1.60 -19.29
CA ASN A 71 -35.03 -0.75 -19.38
C ASN A 71 -35.52 0.70 -19.39
N GLU A 72 -35.58 1.32 -18.21
CA GLU A 72 -35.65 2.78 -18.09
C GLU A 72 -34.27 3.30 -17.67
N PRO A 73 -33.71 4.32 -18.35
CA PRO A 73 -32.53 5.01 -17.87
C PRO A 73 -32.87 5.71 -16.53
N PRO A 74 -31.93 5.78 -15.58
CA PRO A 74 -32.19 6.44 -14.30
C PRO A 74 -32.57 7.90 -14.55
N SER A 75 -33.72 8.29 -14.02
CA SER A 75 -34.23 9.66 -14.03
C SER A 75 -33.28 10.61 -13.30
N ASP A 76 -33.09 11.80 -13.88
CA ASP A 76 -32.22 12.87 -13.38
C ASP A 76 -32.60 13.41 -11.98
N ASP A 77 -33.70 12.91 -11.38
CA ASP A 77 -34.16 13.24 -10.03
C ASP A 77 -33.46 12.44 -8.91
N ASP A 78 -32.77 11.32 -9.22
CA ASP A 78 -31.94 10.59 -8.24
C ASP A 78 -30.58 11.27 -7.99
N ALA A 79 -30.22 12.28 -8.78
CA ALA A 79 -29.02 13.10 -8.58
C ALA A 79 -29.22 14.21 -7.53
N ALA A 80 -30.44 14.45 -7.08
CA ALA A 80 -30.81 15.59 -6.24
C ALA A 80 -31.13 15.22 -4.77
N ALA A 81 -30.86 13.98 -4.33
CA ALA A 81 -31.13 13.53 -2.96
C ALA A 81 -29.88 13.04 -2.19
N ALA A 82 -28.69 13.55 -2.54
CA ALA A 82 -27.53 13.48 -1.66
C ALA A 82 -27.48 14.73 -0.77
N ASP A 83 -28.41 14.80 0.18
CA ASP A 83 -28.32 15.77 1.29
C ASP A 83 -27.11 15.35 2.13
N GLY A 84 -25.98 15.97 1.80
CA GLY A 84 -24.63 15.49 2.11
C GLY A 84 -24.30 15.65 3.58
N ALA A 85 -24.19 14.54 4.30
CA ALA A 85 -23.50 14.53 5.57
C ALA A 85 -22.11 15.18 5.37
N PRO A 86 -21.68 16.08 6.26
CA PRO A 86 -20.40 16.74 6.11
C PRO A 86 -19.29 15.69 6.06
N PRO A 87 -18.24 15.91 5.24
CA PRO A 87 -17.15 14.95 5.15
C PRO A 87 -16.51 14.75 6.54
N PRO A 88 -16.08 13.52 6.86
CA PRO A 88 -15.59 13.18 8.19
C PRO A 88 -14.30 13.92 8.58
N PHE A 89 -13.59 14.49 7.59
CA PHE A 89 -12.37 15.24 7.81
C PHE A 89 -12.32 16.51 6.94
N PRO A 90 -11.63 17.57 7.36
CA PRO A 90 -11.49 18.80 6.58
C PRO A 90 -10.87 18.60 5.19
N TRP A 91 -10.03 17.57 5.03
CA TRP A 91 -9.39 17.19 3.76
C TRP A 91 -10.18 16.16 2.95
N ALA A 92 -11.22 15.55 3.53
CA ALA A 92 -12.08 14.63 2.81
C ALA A 92 -13.11 15.38 1.96
N THR A 93 -13.54 14.72 0.88
CA THR A 93 -14.68 15.20 0.08
C THR A 93 -15.94 14.44 0.46
N GLU A 94 -17.10 14.89 -0.01
CA GLU A 94 -18.38 14.16 0.12
C GLU A 94 -18.32 12.77 -0.53
N ARG A 95 -17.39 12.55 -1.47
CA ARG A 95 -17.18 11.26 -2.10
C ARG A 95 -16.26 10.38 -1.24
N PRO A 96 -16.66 9.15 -0.91
CA PRO A 96 -15.84 8.25 -0.11
C PRO A 96 -14.46 8.00 -0.73
N ALA A 97 -13.45 7.87 0.12
CA ALA A 97 -12.07 7.58 -0.30
C ALA A 97 -11.47 8.59 -1.30
N ARG A 98 -12.02 9.82 -1.34
CA ARG A 98 -11.49 10.93 -2.13
C ARG A 98 -11.13 12.11 -1.26
N HIS A 99 -9.98 12.71 -1.57
CA HIS A 99 -9.54 13.98 -1.01
C HIS A 99 -9.24 14.96 -2.14
N ASP A 100 -9.16 16.24 -1.79
CA ASP A 100 -8.82 17.29 -2.72
C ASP A 100 -7.32 17.25 -3.09
N THR A 101 -6.93 18.06 -4.08
CA THR A 101 -5.53 18.28 -4.48
C THR A 101 -4.74 18.99 -3.39
N LEU A 102 -3.42 18.80 -3.35
CA LEU A 102 -2.53 19.48 -2.41
C LEU A 102 -2.71 21.00 -2.45
N ASP A 103 -2.72 21.59 -3.65
CA ASP A 103 -2.89 23.04 -3.83
C ASP A 103 -4.22 23.54 -3.29
N SER A 104 -5.30 22.78 -3.47
CA SER A 104 -6.62 23.14 -2.95
C SER A 104 -6.67 23.04 -1.42
N LEU A 105 -6.13 21.97 -0.85
CA LEU A 105 -6.03 21.79 0.60
C LEU A 105 -5.25 22.95 1.25
N LEU A 106 -4.10 23.31 0.68
CA LEU A 106 -3.28 24.43 1.18
C LEU A 106 -4.00 25.78 1.05
N ARG A 107 -4.69 26.05 -0.07
CA ARG A 107 -5.49 27.28 -0.23
C ARG A 107 -6.63 27.40 0.78
N ARG A 108 -7.19 26.27 1.22
CA ARG A 108 -8.21 26.20 2.28
C ARG A 108 -7.62 26.27 3.69
N GLY A 109 -6.30 26.42 3.83
CA GLY A 109 -5.61 26.48 5.11
C GLY A 109 -5.36 25.12 5.77
N VAL A 110 -5.55 24.02 5.05
CA VAL A 110 -5.22 22.68 5.56
C VAL A 110 -3.72 22.45 5.41
N THR A 111 -2.95 22.79 6.45
CA THR A 111 -1.49 22.61 6.49
C THR A 111 -1.07 21.33 7.21
N THR A 112 -1.95 20.77 8.04
CA THR A 112 -1.66 19.63 8.91
C THR A 112 -2.77 18.59 8.79
N VAL A 113 -2.40 17.32 8.79
CA VAL A 113 -3.32 16.17 8.78
C VAL A 113 -3.08 15.35 10.04
N GLU A 114 -4.15 15.15 10.80
CA GLU A 114 -4.12 14.45 12.07
C GLU A 114 -4.83 13.11 11.98
N GLY A 115 -4.41 12.17 12.82
CA GLY A 115 -5.06 10.88 13.00
C GLY A 115 -4.69 10.26 14.33
N GLU A 116 -5.56 9.40 14.84
CA GLU A 116 -5.32 8.71 16.10
C GLU A 116 -4.52 7.43 15.89
N GLY A 117 -3.74 7.05 16.90
CA GLY A 117 -3.08 5.75 16.97
C GLY A 117 -3.25 5.13 18.35
N ARG A 118 -3.26 3.80 18.40
CA ARG A 118 -3.30 3.00 19.63
C ARG A 118 -2.05 2.12 19.73
N CYS A 119 -1.37 2.18 20.86
CA CYS A 119 -0.25 1.31 21.17
C CYS A 119 -0.70 -0.14 21.31
N LYS A 120 -0.06 -1.07 20.59
CA LYS A 120 -0.33 -2.51 20.71
C LYS A 120 0.18 -3.16 22.01
N ARG A 121 0.95 -2.44 22.83
CA ARG A 121 1.50 -2.97 24.10
C ARG A 121 0.71 -2.50 25.31
N CYS A 122 0.63 -1.19 25.49
CA CYS A 122 0.01 -0.58 26.68
C CYS A 122 -1.41 -0.07 26.42
N SER A 123 -1.93 -0.20 25.19
CA SER A 123 -3.24 0.31 24.76
C SER A 123 -3.42 1.83 24.84
N GLY A 124 -2.36 2.59 25.19
CA GLY A 124 -2.38 4.04 25.19
C GLY A 124 -2.67 4.61 23.79
N THR A 125 -3.47 5.66 23.74
CA THR A 125 -3.82 6.37 22.51
C THR A 125 -3.04 7.67 22.39
N ALA A 126 -2.78 8.11 21.16
CA ALA A 126 -2.19 9.42 20.89
C ALA A 126 -2.63 9.93 19.52
N THR A 127 -2.78 11.25 19.41
CA THR A 127 -2.95 11.92 18.13
C THR A 127 -1.58 12.13 17.49
N VAL A 128 -1.46 11.73 16.22
CA VAL A 128 -0.28 11.95 15.39
C VAL A 128 -0.66 12.97 14.32
N ALA A 129 0.18 13.99 14.16
CA ALA A 129 -0.01 15.06 13.19
C ALA A 129 1.13 15.05 12.17
N TYR A 130 0.79 15.26 10.91
CA TYR A 130 1.76 15.42 9.82
C TYR A 130 1.58 16.78 9.16
N GLU A 131 2.68 17.51 8.99
CA GLU A 131 2.73 18.67 8.09
C GLU A 131 2.52 18.19 6.64
N LEU A 132 1.42 18.61 6.03
CA LEU A 132 0.89 18.04 4.79
C LEU A 132 1.91 18.12 3.64
N ALA A 133 2.41 19.33 3.34
CA ALA A 133 3.31 19.57 2.22
C ALA A 133 4.65 18.83 2.33
N PRO A 134 5.43 18.95 3.43
CA PRO A 134 6.70 18.24 3.55
C PRO A 134 6.51 16.73 3.64
N LYS A 135 5.46 16.25 4.33
CA LYS A 135 5.24 14.80 4.46
C LYS A 135 4.79 14.18 3.14
N PHE A 136 3.94 14.87 2.38
CA PHE A 136 3.58 14.40 1.04
C PHE A 136 4.79 14.39 0.11
N ARG A 137 5.68 15.39 0.19
CA ARG A 137 6.92 15.41 -0.61
C ARG A 137 7.76 14.16 -0.38
N GLU A 138 7.95 13.73 0.86
CA GLU A 138 8.66 12.49 1.21
C GLU A 138 8.04 11.26 0.53
N VAL A 139 6.71 11.10 0.64
CA VAL A 139 5.98 9.97 0.03
C VAL A 139 6.10 10.03 -1.50
N ARG A 140 5.89 11.20 -2.09
CA ARG A 140 6.02 11.45 -3.53
C ARG A 140 7.41 11.05 -4.02
N GLU A 141 8.47 11.56 -3.40
CA GLU A 141 9.85 11.28 -3.82
C GLU A 141 10.15 9.79 -3.76
N PHE A 142 9.70 9.10 -2.72
CA PHE A 142 9.83 7.65 -2.62
C PHE A 142 9.11 6.91 -3.75
N VAL A 143 7.88 7.29 -4.07
CA VAL A 143 7.11 6.70 -5.17
C VAL A 143 7.82 6.93 -6.51
N VAL A 144 8.22 8.17 -6.81
CA VAL A 144 8.86 8.51 -8.09
C VAL A 144 10.16 7.75 -8.29
N ALA A 145 10.99 7.65 -7.24
CA ALA A 145 12.28 6.99 -7.31
C ALA A 145 12.15 5.47 -7.50
N ASN A 146 11.08 4.84 -7.02
CA ASN A 146 11.01 3.38 -6.93
C ASN A 146 9.89 2.73 -7.77
N ARG A 147 8.92 3.48 -8.29
CA ARG A 147 7.71 2.90 -8.95
C ARG A 147 8.01 1.89 -10.06
N HIS A 148 9.08 2.10 -10.83
CA HIS A 148 9.47 1.22 -11.92
C HIS A 148 10.03 -0.13 -11.45
N SER A 149 10.50 -0.21 -10.20
CA SER A 149 11.03 -1.44 -9.60
C SER A 149 9.98 -2.29 -8.88
N PHE A 150 8.75 -1.78 -8.79
CA PHE A 150 7.69 -2.38 -7.98
C PHE A 150 6.91 -3.48 -8.72
N ASP A 151 7.01 -3.58 -10.05
CA ASP A 151 6.32 -4.61 -10.85
C ASP A 151 4.83 -4.78 -10.49
N ASP A 152 4.09 -3.66 -10.41
CA ASP A 152 2.69 -3.59 -9.97
C ASP A 152 2.41 -4.12 -8.54
N ARG A 153 3.43 -4.15 -7.67
CA ARG A 153 3.33 -4.71 -6.32
C ARG A 153 3.92 -3.77 -5.28
N ALA A 154 3.20 -3.63 -4.18
CA ALA A 154 3.68 -2.84 -3.07
C ALA A 154 4.98 -3.46 -2.52
N PRO A 155 6.04 -2.66 -2.31
CA PRO A 155 7.26 -3.13 -1.66
C PRO A 155 6.98 -3.54 -0.21
N ASP A 156 7.92 -4.28 0.38
CA ASP A 156 7.81 -4.73 1.78
C ASP A 156 7.63 -3.57 2.76
N ALA A 157 8.26 -2.42 2.50
CA ALA A 157 8.12 -1.22 3.32
C ALA A 157 6.67 -0.71 3.39
N TRP A 158 5.86 -0.93 2.35
CA TRP A 158 4.43 -0.59 2.37
C TRP A 158 3.57 -1.71 2.92
N MET A 159 3.93 -2.97 2.67
CA MET A 159 3.22 -4.12 3.24
C MET A 159 3.37 -4.20 4.77
N TYR A 160 4.53 -3.78 5.27
CA TYR A 160 4.92 -3.81 6.68
C TYR A 160 5.43 -2.42 7.11
N PRO A 161 4.53 -1.43 7.23
CA PRO A 161 4.91 -0.05 7.49
C PRO A 161 5.61 0.11 8.84
N VAL A 162 6.59 1.00 8.88
CA VAL A 162 7.27 1.37 10.12
C VAL A 162 6.32 2.23 10.95
N LEU A 163 5.83 1.67 12.05
CA LEU A 163 4.93 2.36 12.96
C LEU A 163 5.71 3.35 13.85
N PRO A 164 5.07 4.41 14.35
CA PRO A 164 5.67 5.27 15.37
C PRO A 164 5.92 4.54 16.70
N ASP A 165 6.84 5.09 17.48
CA ASP A 165 7.14 4.65 18.85
C ASP A 165 6.06 5.17 19.82
N CYS A 166 5.81 4.45 20.91
CA CYS A 166 4.85 4.88 21.93
C CYS A 166 5.53 5.75 22.98
N ALA A 167 5.14 7.03 23.07
CA ALA A 167 5.64 7.93 24.11
C ALA A 167 5.25 7.51 25.54
N ALA A 168 4.12 6.82 25.71
CA ALA A 168 3.60 6.45 27.03
C ALA A 168 4.37 5.29 27.69
N CYS A 169 4.81 4.29 26.91
CA CYS A 169 5.54 3.13 27.45
C CYS A 169 6.95 2.96 26.88
N GLY A 170 7.38 3.82 25.95
CA GLY A 170 8.72 3.78 25.33
C GLY A 170 8.95 2.64 24.34
N GLU A 171 7.94 1.79 24.08
CA GLU A 171 8.08 0.68 23.13
C GLU A 171 8.20 1.24 21.71
N LYS A 172 9.11 0.64 20.93
CA LYS A 172 9.34 1.03 19.54
C LYS A 172 8.34 0.42 18.58
N ARG A 173 7.98 1.18 17.53
CA ARG A 173 7.17 0.72 16.38
C ARG A 173 5.90 -0.04 16.76
N CYS A 174 5.15 0.48 17.72
CA CYS A 174 3.98 -0.19 18.27
C CYS A 174 2.69 0.64 18.19
N MET A 175 2.76 1.90 17.71
CA MET A 175 1.59 2.75 17.53
C MET A 175 0.86 2.38 16.23
N TRP A 176 -0.19 1.57 16.35
CA TRP A 176 -1.04 1.21 15.21
C TRP A 176 -2.01 2.35 14.90
N PRO A 177 -2.20 2.75 13.63
CA PRO A 177 -3.17 3.78 13.31
C PRO A 177 -4.59 3.29 13.65
N TRP A 178 -5.44 4.20 14.11
CA TRP A 178 -6.87 3.95 14.20
C TRP A 178 -7.44 3.88 12.79
N ILE A 179 -8.07 2.75 12.47
CA ILE A 179 -8.73 2.52 11.17
C ILE A 179 -10.18 2.22 11.48
N ALA A 180 -11.07 3.12 11.05
CA ALA A 180 -12.50 2.98 11.26
C ALA A 180 -13.04 1.66 10.67
N GLU A 181 -14.04 1.10 11.36
CA GLU A 181 -14.78 -0.08 10.86
C GLU A 181 -15.63 0.30 9.66
N ASP A 182 -16.28 1.47 9.72
CA ASP A 182 -16.89 2.08 8.54
C ASP A 182 -15.81 2.57 7.58
N LYS A 183 -15.83 2.01 6.37
CA LYS A 183 -14.86 2.29 5.32
C LYS A 183 -14.99 3.72 4.78
N GLY A 184 -16.15 4.35 4.96
CA GLY A 184 -16.39 5.76 4.64
C GLY A 184 -15.68 6.73 5.58
N GLU A 185 -15.44 6.31 6.82
CA GLU A 185 -14.81 7.14 7.88
C GLU A 185 -13.29 6.90 8.01
N ILE A 186 -12.72 6.04 7.16
CA ILE A 186 -11.28 5.81 7.16
C ILE A 186 -10.55 7.10 6.76
N ASN A 187 -9.60 7.52 7.59
CA ASN A 187 -8.74 8.66 7.31
C ASN A 187 -7.63 8.31 6.31
N TRP A 188 -8.01 8.20 5.04
CA TRP A 188 -7.12 7.76 3.96
C TRP A 188 -5.87 8.64 3.82
N LEU A 189 -6.03 9.97 3.91
CA LEU A 189 -4.92 10.91 3.73
C LEU A 189 -3.88 10.75 4.86
N PHE A 190 -4.32 10.64 6.11
CA PHE A 190 -3.42 10.36 7.24
C PHE A 190 -2.64 9.05 7.03
N LEU A 191 -3.32 7.98 6.60
CA LEU A 191 -2.67 6.71 6.33
C LEU A 191 -1.67 6.78 5.17
N LEU A 192 -1.96 7.55 4.12
CA LEU A 192 -0.99 7.80 3.04
C LEU A 192 0.26 8.50 3.56
N LEU A 193 0.09 9.63 4.27
CA LEU A 193 1.19 10.45 4.75
C LEU A 193 2.08 9.71 5.75
N GLY A 194 1.48 8.88 6.59
CA GLY A 194 2.21 7.97 7.47
C GLY A 194 2.83 6.75 6.77
N GLN A 195 2.58 6.57 5.47
CA GLN A 195 2.90 5.35 4.71
C GLN A 195 2.28 4.07 5.32
N MET A 196 1.16 4.21 6.01
CA MET A 196 0.49 3.16 6.79
C MET A 196 -0.70 2.49 6.09
N LEU A 197 -0.92 2.70 4.78
CA LEU A 197 -2.00 2.01 4.05
C LEU A 197 -1.87 0.46 4.12
N GLY A 198 -0.66 -0.07 4.35
CA GLY A 198 -0.44 -1.49 4.60
C GLY A 198 -1.13 -2.04 5.84
N CYS A 199 -1.47 -1.18 6.81
CA CYS A 199 -2.24 -1.54 8.00
C CYS A 199 -3.71 -1.89 7.67
N CYS A 200 -4.24 -1.43 6.54
CA CYS A 200 -5.60 -1.74 6.11
C CYS A 200 -5.77 -3.22 5.75
N THR A 201 -6.99 -3.72 5.88
CA THR A 201 -7.39 -5.03 5.37
C THR A 201 -7.51 -5.00 3.83
N LEU A 202 -7.47 -6.17 3.20
CA LEU A 202 -7.70 -6.27 1.75
C LEU A 202 -9.09 -5.72 1.35
N GLU A 203 -10.08 -5.89 2.21
CA GLU A 203 -11.45 -5.43 1.95
C GLU A 203 -11.55 -3.89 1.98
N GLN A 204 -10.89 -3.25 2.96
CA GLN A 204 -10.80 -1.79 3.03
C GLN A 204 -10.08 -1.23 1.79
N LEU A 205 -8.96 -1.82 1.38
CA LEU A 205 -8.25 -1.41 0.17
C LEU A 205 -9.09 -1.60 -1.10
N LYS A 206 -9.83 -2.71 -1.21
CA LYS A 206 -10.77 -2.93 -2.34
C LYS A 206 -11.89 -1.90 -2.37
N TYR A 207 -12.38 -1.46 -1.20
CA TYR A 207 -13.36 -0.38 -1.09
C TYR A 207 -12.77 0.93 -1.60
N PHE A 208 -11.56 1.28 -1.18
CA PHE A 208 -10.85 2.45 -1.71
C PHE A 208 -10.75 2.43 -3.24
N CYS A 209 -10.24 1.33 -3.81
CA CYS A 209 -10.10 1.20 -5.27
C CYS A 209 -11.45 1.29 -6.01
N LYS A 210 -12.51 0.72 -5.44
CA LYS A 210 -13.87 0.81 -6.00
C LYS A 210 -14.33 2.26 -6.14
N ASN A 211 -14.09 3.11 -5.14
CA ASN A 211 -14.58 4.49 -5.12
C ASN A 211 -13.68 5.47 -5.88
N THR A 212 -12.45 5.07 -6.17
CA THR A 212 -11.49 5.85 -6.96
C THR A 212 -11.44 5.46 -8.44
N GLY A 213 -12.15 4.40 -8.83
CA GLY A 213 -12.18 3.91 -10.22
C GLY A 213 -10.98 3.05 -10.60
N ARG A 214 -10.24 2.52 -9.61
CA ARG A 214 -9.11 1.62 -9.82
C ARG A 214 -9.54 0.16 -9.77
N HIS A 215 -8.82 -0.68 -10.50
CA HIS A 215 -9.07 -2.10 -10.55
C HIS A 215 -8.85 -2.76 -9.18
N ARG A 216 -9.86 -3.53 -8.73
CA ARG A 216 -9.93 -4.10 -7.36
C ARG A 216 -9.52 -5.56 -7.26
N THR A 217 -9.11 -6.19 -8.36
CA THR A 217 -8.77 -7.62 -8.34
C THR A 217 -7.26 -7.80 -8.22
N GLY A 218 -6.87 -8.74 -7.36
CA GLY A 218 -5.47 -8.97 -7.01
C GLY A 218 -5.28 -9.35 -5.55
N ALA A 219 -4.07 -9.80 -5.24
CA ALA A 219 -3.59 -9.97 -3.88
C ALA A 219 -3.36 -8.60 -3.21
N LYS A 220 -3.24 -8.59 -1.88
CA LYS A 220 -3.11 -7.36 -1.08
C LYS A 220 -2.00 -6.42 -1.56
N ASN A 221 -0.83 -6.95 -1.92
CA ASN A 221 0.27 -6.12 -2.41
C ASN A 221 -0.02 -5.39 -3.73
N ARG A 222 -0.77 -6.00 -4.66
CA ARG A 222 -1.19 -5.32 -5.91
C ARG A 222 -2.21 -4.23 -5.65
N VAL A 223 -3.22 -4.53 -4.82
CA VAL A 223 -4.27 -3.54 -4.48
C VAL A 223 -3.67 -2.38 -3.69
N LEU A 224 -2.74 -2.66 -2.77
CA LEU A 224 -2.05 -1.65 -1.99
C LEU A 224 -1.19 -0.72 -2.87
N TYR A 225 -0.48 -1.28 -3.86
CA TYR A 225 0.30 -0.49 -4.82
C TYR A 225 -0.57 0.55 -5.54
N TYR A 226 -1.68 0.11 -6.15
CA TYR A 226 -2.58 1.02 -6.84
C TYR A 226 -3.26 2.01 -5.89
N ALA A 227 -3.51 1.64 -4.63
CA ALA A 227 -4.04 2.56 -3.63
C ALA A 227 -3.05 3.71 -3.34
N PHE A 228 -1.76 3.42 -3.16
CA PHE A 228 -0.72 4.44 -2.98
C PHE A 228 -0.61 5.38 -4.19
N LEU A 229 -0.54 4.83 -5.40
CA LEU A 229 -0.42 5.63 -6.62
C LEU A 229 -1.64 6.52 -6.84
N GLU A 230 -2.84 5.97 -6.64
CA GLU A 230 -4.07 6.72 -6.81
C GLU A 230 -4.24 7.84 -5.80
N MET A 231 -3.84 7.62 -4.54
CA MET A 231 -3.79 8.68 -3.52
C MET A 231 -2.81 9.79 -3.91
N CYS A 232 -1.61 9.42 -4.39
CA CYS A 232 -0.63 10.41 -4.86
C CYS A 232 -1.15 11.21 -6.06
N ARG A 233 -1.82 10.54 -7.01
CA ARG A 233 -2.46 11.17 -8.16
C ARG A 233 -3.59 12.11 -7.76
N GLN A 234 -4.36 11.79 -6.73
CA GLN A 234 -5.38 12.71 -6.24
C GLN A 234 -4.77 13.99 -5.64
N LEU A 235 -3.66 13.89 -4.89
CA LEU A 235 -2.97 15.06 -4.33
C LEU A 235 -2.24 15.90 -5.39
N GLU A 236 -1.60 15.25 -6.37
CA GLU A 236 -0.89 15.90 -7.47
C GLU A 236 -1.29 15.26 -8.81
N PRO A 237 -2.41 15.71 -9.43
CA PRO A 237 -2.95 15.10 -10.66
C PRO A 237 -2.04 15.19 -11.87
N ARG A 238 -1.12 16.16 -11.90
CA ARG A 238 -0.10 16.31 -12.94
C ARG A 238 1.23 15.64 -12.59
N GLY A 239 1.25 14.86 -11.51
CA GLY A 239 2.43 14.15 -11.03
C GLY A 239 2.71 12.87 -11.84
N PRO A 240 3.92 12.31 -11.73
CA PRO A 240 4.36 11.15 -12.49
C PRO A 240 3.86 9.81 -11.90
N PHE A 241 2.57 9.72 -11.57
CA PHE A 241 1.94 8.54 -10.93
C PHE A 241 1.08 7.72 -11.89
N ASP A 242 1.16 8.03 -13.18
CA ASP A 242 0.37 7.34 -14.18
C ASP A 242 1.13 6.12 -14.72
N ASP A 243 0.48 4.97 -14.62
CA ASP A 243 0.93 3.73 -15.25
C ASP A 243 0.19 3.47 -16.58
N THR A 244 -0.81 4.30 -16.93
CA THR A 244 -1.63 4.11 -18.15
C THR A 244 -0.86 4.39 -19.44
N VAL A 245 0.37 4.90 -19.36
CA VAL A 245 1.23 5.11 -20.54
C VAL A 245 1.84 3.78 -21.06
N ALA A 246 1.69 2.66 -20.34
CA ALA A 246 2.12 1.36 -20.83
C ALA A 246 1.12 0.68 -21.79
N ASP A 247 -0.17 1.06 -21.75
CA ASP A 247 -1.17 0.57 -22.70
C ASP A 247 -1.39 1.63 -23.78
N GLY A 248 -0.48 1.65 -24.75
CA GLY A 248 -0.65 2.36 -26.02
C GLY A 248 -1.86 1.83 -26.78
N ASN A 249 -3.05 2.29 -26.40
CA ASN A 249 -4.24 2.32 -27.23
C ASN A 249 -5.03 3.57 -26.84
N GLY A 250 -4.64 4.69 -27.45
CA GLY A 250 -5.43 5.91 -27.43
C GLY A 250 -6.79 5.63 -28.06
N PHE A 251 -7.84 5.67 -27.23
CA PHE A 251 -9.18 5.96 -27.73
C PHE A 251 -9.41 7.46 -27.52
N LEU A 252 -9.21 8.19 -28.62
CA LEU A 252 -9.71 9.54 -28.80
C LEU A 252 -11.21 9.55 -28.44
N HIS A 253 -11.60 10.43 -27.55
CA HIS A 253 -12.97 10.92 -27.53
C HIS A 253 -12.93 12.42 -27.79
N SER A 254 -13.40 12.76 -28.99
CA SER A 254 -13.89 14.07 -29.42
C SER A 254 -14.94 14.64 -28.47
#